data_AF-A0A7C5MAA9-F1
#
_entry.id   AF-A0A7C5MAA9-F1
#
_cell.length_a   1.000
_cell.length_b   1.000
_cell.length_c   1.000
_cell.angle_alpha   90.00
_cell.angle_beta   90.00
_cell.angle_gamma   90.00
#
_symmetry.space_group_name_H-M   'P 1'
#
loop_
_entity.id
_entity.type
_entity.pdbx_description
1 polymer ?
#
loop_
_entity_poly.entity_id
_entity_poly.type
_entity_poly.pdbx_seq_one_letter_code
_entity_poly.pdbx_strand_id
1 'polypeptide(L)'
;MELVLNSRVGLWGVNIALPDHAKAVERLRERFTYDNPVYWDARRFRRPCRHIPRRIELLQGPDSNGAVFGPRGALKDFLGILGELVDLPPIRDETAFPTASIRFAGSLRDYQAAAVEAVVLNRGGVVQAPTGSGKTVVAMALAARLKTPALIMVHTALLLEQTIARVREFLGLEPAVIGAGRDERGLVTIGMVQSLMRRDLDALSDAFGLLVLDEAHHCPAESFKSVIQAFRARYRVGLTATPTRKDRLHPVLFDV
;
A
#
# COMPACT_ATOMS: atom_id res chain seq x y z
N MET A 1 -23.26 12.10 -3.18
CA MET A 1 -22.15 11.15 -2.96
C MET A 1 -21.00 11.87 -2.29
N GLU A 2 -20.19 11.18 -1.50
CA GLU A 2 -18.96 11.70 -0.89
C GLU A 2 -17.82 10.70 -1.08
N LEU A 3 -16.63 11.18 -1.39
CA LEU A 3 -15.44 10.34 -1.52
C LEU A 3 -14.57 10.48 -0.27
N VAL A 4 -14.37 9.38 0.45
CA VAL A 4 -13.60 9.34 1.69
C VAL A 4 -12.33 8.54 1.47
N LEU A 5 -11.18 9.17 1.71
CA LEU A 5 -9.87 8.52 1.67
C LEU A 5 -9.45 8.12 3.08
N ASN A 6 -9.30 6.83 3.31
CA ASN A 6 -8.85 6.26 4.57
C ASN A 6 -7.82 5.15 4.25
N SER A 7 -7.88 3.98 4.91
CA SER A 7 -7.09 2.82 4.52
C SER A 7 -7.48 2.24 3.15
N ARG A 8 -8.65 2.66 2.65
CA ARG A 8 -9.25 2.37 1.34
C ARG A 8 -9.81 3.67 0.76
N VAL A 9 -10.15 3.65 -0.53
CA VAL A 9 -11.00 4.70 -1.13
C VAL A 9 -12.45 4.24 -0.97
N GLY A 10 -13.27 5.05 -0.34
CA GLY A 10 -14.71 4.81 -0.16
C GLY A 10 -15.53 5.85 -0.89
N LEU A 11 -16.56 5.41 -1.59
CA LEU A 11 -17.61 6.26 -2.17
C LEU A 11 -18.91 6.00 -1.41
N TRP A 12 -19.42 7.03 -0.74
CA TRP A 12 -20.60 6.96 0.11
C TRP A 12 -21.81 7.63 -0.54
N GLY A 13 -23.01 7.16 -0.18
CA GLY A 13 -24.27 7.70 -0.68
C GLY A 13 -24.51 7.37 -2.16
N VAL A 14 -24.01 6.22 -2.62
CA VAL A 14 -24.34 5.69 -3.95
C VAL A 14 -25.78 5.20 -3.95
N ASN A 15 -26.55 5.68 -4.91
CA ASN A 15 -27.92 5.22 -5.16
C ASN A 15 -27.99 4.54 -6.53
N ILE A 16 -28.00 3.20 -6.55
CA ILE A 16 -28.03 2.40 -7.79
C ILE A 16 -29.33 2.53 -8.59
N ALA A 17 -30.39 3.13 -8.03
CA ALA A 17 -31.59 3.46 -8.79
C ALA A 17 -31.36 4.66 -9.73
N LEU A 18 -30.32 5.47 -9.50
CA LEU A 18 -29.91 6.54 -10.39
C LEU A 18 -28.99 5.98 -11.49
N PRO A 19 -29.32 6.17 -12.79
CA PRO A 19 -28.54 5.60 -13.90
C PRO A 19 -27.06 5.95 -13.89
N ASP A 20 -26.72 7.21 -13.60
CA ASP A 20 -25.33 7.67 -13.60
C ASP A 20 -24.49 7.02 -12.49
N HIS A 21 -25.10 6.84 -11.31
CA HIS A 21 -24.48 6.12 -10.19
C HIS A 21 -24.27 4.63 -10.53
N ALA A 22 -25.29 3.97 -11.09
CA ALA A 22 -25.19 2.57 -11.50
C ALA A 22 -24.06 2.37 -12.52
N LYS A 23 -24.00 3.24 -13.53
CA LYS A 23 -22.96 3.24 -14.57
C LYS A 23 -21.57 3.50 -14.01
N ALA A 24 -21.43 4.43 -13.05
CA ALA A 24 -20.15 4.70 -12.39
C ALA A 24 -19.63 3.48 -11.62
N VAL A 25 -20.51 2.83 -10.85
CA VAL A 25 -20.18 1.61 -10.10
C VAL A 25 -19.81 0.46 -11.02
N GLU A 26 -20.53 0.28 -12.12
CA GLU A 26 -20.25 -0.76 -13.12
C GLU A 26 -18.86 -0.57 -13.73
N ARG A 27 -18.53 0.64 -14.19
CA ARG A 27 -17.19 0.96 -14.72
C ARG A 27 -16.08 0.76 -13.71
N LEU A 28 -16.31 1.15 -12.44
CA LEU A 28 -15.37 0.90 -11.36
C LEU A 28 -15.18 -0.60 -11.14
N ARG A 29 -16.26 -1.39 -11.17
CA ARG A 29 -16.19 -2.84 -10.98
C ARG A 29 -15.41 -3.50 -12.10
N GLU A 30 -15.68 -3.13 -13.34
CA GLU A 30 -14.94 -3.62 -14.52
C GLU A 30 -13.45 -3.30 -14.41
N ARG A 31 -13.11 -2.05 -14.07
CA ARG A 31 -11.73 -1.59 -13.92
C ARG A 31 -10.95 -2.35 -12.84
N PHE A 32 -11.61 -2.74 -11.75
CA PHE A 32 -11.01 -3.40 -10.59
C PHE A 32 -11.29 -4.90 -10.53
N THR A 33 -11.63 -5.52 -11.67
CA THR A 33 -11.77 -6.96 -11.82
C THR A 33 -10.65 -7.51 -12.70
N TYR A 34 -9.87 -8.43 -12.14
CA TYR A 34 -8.73 -9.05 -12.83
C TYR A 34 -8.96 -10.54 -13.04
N ASP A 35 -8.45 -11.09 -14.14
CA ASP A 35 -8.29 -12.54 -14.25
C ASP A 35 -7.32 -13.04 -13.17
N ASN A 36 -7.60 -14.22 -12.61
CA ASN A 36 -6.71 -14.86 -11.66
C ASN A 36 -5.77 -15.85 -12.36
N PRO A 37 -4.54 -15.47 -12.75
CA PRO A 37 -3.57 -16.37 -13.37
C PRO A 37 -3.27 -17.61 -12.53
N VAL A 38 -3.37 -17.53 -11.20
CA VAL A 38 -3.18 -18.69 -10.30
C VAL A 38 -4.25 -19.75 -10.54
N TYR A 39 -5.51 -19.34 -10.77
CA TYR A 39 -6.60 -20.25 -11.14
C TYR A 39 -6.32 -20.93 -12.49
N TRP A 40 -5.93 -20.14 -13.48
CA TRP A 40 -5.70 -20.61 -14.84
C TRP A 40 -4.50 -21.55 -14.92
N ASP A 41 -3.42 -21.28 -14.18
CA ASP A 41 -2.28 -22.18 -14.06
C ASP A 41 -2.66 -23.47 -13.33
N ALA A 42 -3.39 -23.40 -12.21
CA ALA A 42 -3.87 -24.58 -11.50
C ALA A 42 -4.71 -25.48 -12.42
N ARG A 43 -5.60 -24.89 -13.24
CA ARG A 43 -6.35 -25.62 -14.27
C ARG A 43 -5.44 -26.25 -15.33
N ARG A 44 -4.49 -25.49 -15.87
CA ARG A 44 -3.56 -25.96 -16.91
C ARG A 44 -2.73 -27.15 -16.42
N PHE A 45 -2.28 -27.12 -15.18
CA PHE A 45 -1.47 -28.18 -14.55
C PHE A 45 -2.31 -29.25 -13.85
N ARG A 46 -3.64 -29.28 -14.04
CA ARG A 46 -4.56 -30.26 -13.44
C ARG A 46 -4.46 -30.35 -11.91
N ARG A 47 -4.18 -29.23 -11.25
CA ARG A 47 -4.16 -29.11 -9.79
C ARG A 47 -5.56 -28.77 -9.25
N PRO A 48 -5.91 -29.14 -8.01
CA PRO A 48 -7.16 -28.73 -7.40
C PRO A 48 -7.29 -27.21 -7.35
N CYS A 49 -8.35 -26.65 -7.96
CA CYS A 49 -8.55 -25.20 -8.06
C CYS A 49 -9.92 -24.72 -7.54
N ARG A 50 -10.68 -25.58 -6.83
CA ARG A 50 -12.03 -25.23 -6.31
C ARG A 50 -12.01 -24.08 -5.31
N HIS A 51 -10.91 -23.92 -4.57
CA HIS A 51 -10.71 -22.87 -3.57
C HIS A 51 -10.12 -21.58 -4.18
N ILE A 52 -9.72 -21.61 -5.46
CA ILE A 52 -9.07 -20.48 -6.12
C ILE A 52 -10.14 -19.75 -6.94
N PRO A 53 -10.42 -18.47 -6.69
CA PRO A 53 -11.41 -17.75 -7.47
C PRO A 53 -10.91 -17.51 -8.90
N ARG A 54 -11.81 -17.53 -9.89
CA ARG A 54 -11.46 -17.30 -11.31
C ARG A 54 -11.01 -15.88 -11.59
N ARG A 55 -11.62 -14.92 -10.88
CA ARG A 55 -11.35 -13.49 -10.98
C ARG A 55 -11.05 -12.94 -9.59
N ILE A 56 -10.27 -11.87 -9.56
CA ILE A 56 -9.96 -11.10 -8.35
C ILE A 56 -10.71 -9.78 -8.47
N GLU A 57 -11.68 -9.58 -7.60
CA GLU A 57 -12.45 -8.33 -7.51
C GLU A 57 -11.87 -7.51 -6.35
N LEU A 58 -11.35 -6.31 -6.66
CA LEU A 58 -10.82 -5.39 -5.64
C LEU A 58 -11.86 -4.39 -5.14
N LEU A 59 -12.94 -4.18 -5.90
CA LEU A 59 -14.06 -3.35 -5.51
C LEU A 59 -15.06 -4.12 -4.64
N GLN A 60 -15.55 -3.49 -3.58
CA GLN A 60 -16.57 -4.01 -2.67
C GLN A 60 -17.79 -3.08 -2.67
N GLY A 61 -18.97 -3.63 -2.35
CA GLY A 61 -20.24 -2.91 -2.41
C GLY A 61 -20.77 -2.75 -3.84
N PRO A 62 -21.79 -1.90 -4.08
CA PRO A 62 -22.48 -1.10 -3.08
C PRO A 62 -23.16 -1.98 -2.03
N ASP A 63 -22.99 -1.66 -0.76
CA ASP A 63 -23.74 -2.30 0.33
C ASP A 63 -25.16 -1.71 0.45
N SER A 64 -25.92 -2.14 1.47
CA SER A 64 -27.29 -1.66 1.72
C SER A 64 -27.37 -0.15 2.00
N ASN A 65 -26.25 0.49 2.36
CA ASN A 65 -26.15 1.92 2.64
C ASN A 65 -25.56 2.69 1.44
N GLY A 66 -25.33 2.02 0.31
CA GLY A 66 -24.75 2.63 -0.88
C GLY A 66 -23.27 2.94 -0.72
N ALA A 67 -22.53 2.19 0.11
CA ALA A 67 -21.08 2.36 0.24
C ALA A 67 -20.32 1.43 -0.72
N VAL A 68 -19.42 2.00 -1.50
CA VAL A 68 -18.53 1.29 -2.44
C VAL A 68 -17.09 1.51 -2.01
N PHE A 69 -16.30 0.44 -1.91
CA PHE A 69 -14.91 0.52 -1.47
C PHE A 69 -13.95 -0.06 -2.49
N GLY A 70 -12.90 0.68 -2.81
CA GLY A 70 -11.79 0.24 -3.64
C GLY A 70 -10.46 0.24 -2.87
N PRO A 71 -9.41 -0.33 -3.47
CA PRO A 71 -8.06 -0.23 -2.92
C PRO A 71 -7.57 1.23 -2.98
N ARG A 72 -6.58 1.63 -2.17
CA ARG A 72 -6.32 3.07 -1.97
C ARG A 72 -5.69 3.74 -3.20
N GLY A 73 -4.87 3.00 -3.94
CA GLY A 73 -4.28 3.44 -5.22
C GLY A 73 -5.34 3.73 -6.29
N ALA A 74 -6.57 3.23 -6.14
CA ALA A 74 -7.69 3.48 -7.06
C ALA A 74 -8.20 4.92 -7.07
N LEU A 75 -7.70 5.82 -6.20
CA LEU A 75 -8.23 7.17 -6.07
C LEU A 75 -8.33 7.91 -7.41
N LYS A 76 -7.29 7.80 -8.26
CA LYS A 76 -7.28 8.45 -9.58
C LYS A 76 -8.36 7.86 -10.50
N ASP A 77 -8.57 6.54 -10.47
CA ASP A 77 -9.62 5.88 -11.24
C ASP A 77 -11.03 6.30 -10.76
N PHE A 78 -11.24 6.40 -9.43
CA PHE A 78 -12.49 6.91 -8.86
C PHE A 78 -12.77 8.33 -9.33
N LEU A 79 -11.80 9.23 -9.21
CA LEU A 79 -11.97 10.62 -9.62
C LEU A 79 -12.21 10.76 -11.13
N GLY A 80 -11.50 9.99 -11.95
CA GLY A 80 -11.68 9.99 -13.41
C GLY A 80 -13.07 9.50 -13.82
N ILE A 81 -13.51 8.36 -13.30
CA ILE A 81 -14.83 7.79 -13.64
C ILE A 81 -15.97 8.67 -13.12
N LEU A 82 -15.84 9.22 -11.91
CA LEU A 82 -16.87 10.08 -11.33
C LEU A 82 -16.96 11.42 -12.07
N GLY A 83 -15.84 12.06 -12.40
CA GLY A 83 -15.84 13.34 -13.11
C GLY A 83 -16.41 13.28 -14.52
N GLU A 84 -16.48 12.11 -15.15
CA GLU A 84 -17.12 11.90 -16.45
C GLU A 84 -18.65 11.73 -16.37
N LEU A 85 -19.18 11.39 -15.19
CA LEU A 85 -20.58 10.96 -15.01
C LEU A 85 -21.39 11.87 -14.09
N VAL A 86 -20.73 12.59 -13.18
CA VAL A 86 -21.32 13.48 -12.18
C VAL A 86 -20.36 14.64 -11.86
N ASP A 87 -20.86 15.69 -11.19
CA ASP A 87 -19.97 16.64 -10.51
C ASP A 87 -19.09 15.89 -9.50
N LEU A 88 -17.80 16.24 -9.44
CA LEU A 88 -16.85 15.59 -8.53
C LEU A 88 -17.36 15.69 -7.09
N PRO A 89 -17.58 14.55 -6.40
CA PRO A 89 -18.05 14.60 -5.02
C PRO A 89 -16.99 15.25 -4.13
N PRO A 90 -17.41 15.88 -3.01
CA PRO A 90 -16.46 16.37 -2.02
C PRO A 90 -15.54 15.23 -1.55
N ILE A 91 -14.27 15.56 -1.37
CA ILE A 91 -13.23 14.62 -0.93
C ILE A 91 -12.91 14.88 0.53
N ARG A 92 -13.07 13.86 1.37
CA ARG A 92 -12.65 13.88 2.77
C ARG A 92 -11.42 12.99 2.96
N ASP A 93 -10.28 13.62 3.26
CA ASP A 93 -9.02 12.92 3.51
C ASP A 93 -8.88 12.61 5.02
N GLU A 94 -9.15 11.36 5.39
CA GLU A 94 -9.02 10.83 6.74
C GLU A 94 -7.74 9.98 6.91
N THR A 95 -6.75 10.16 6.05
CA THR A 95 -5.48 9.42 6.17
C THR A 95 -4.66 9.90 7.36
N ALA A 96 -4.01 8.97 8.04
CA ALA A 96 -3.11 9.24 9.15
C ALA A 96 -1.81 9.89 8.64
N PHE A 97 -1.46 11.02 9.25
CA PHE A 97 -0.18 11.70 9.01
C PHE A 97 0.35 12.36 10.28
N PRO A 98 0.68 11.55 11.31
CA PRO A 98 1.24 12.07 12.55
C PRO A 98 2.61 12.72 12.30
N THR A 99 2.88 13.82 12.99
CA THR A 99 4.16 14.54 12.84
C THR A 99 5.23 13.92 13.73
N ALA A 100 6.46 13.84 13.22
CA ALA A 100 7.65 13.40 13.93
C ALA A 100 8.88 14.22 13.51
N SER A 101 9.81 14.43 14.44
CA SER A 101 11.10 15.02 14.13
C SER A 101 12.11 13.93 13.76
N ILE A 102 12.23 13.64 12.46
CA ILE A 102 13.21 12.70 11.91
C ILE A 102 14.19 13.50 11.03
N ARG A 103 15.49 13.29 11.22
CA ARG A 103 16.55 13.90 10.42
C ARG A 103 17.26 12.84 9.60
N PHE A 104 17.72 13.22 8.41
CA PHE A 104 18.52 12.36 7.55
C PHE A 104 19.98 12.83 7.60
N ALA A 105 20.89 11.91 7.89
CA ALA A 105 22.32 12.17 8.11
C ALA A 105 23.20 11.79 6.90
N GLY A 106 22.60 11.40 5.76
CA GLY A 106 23.31 11.07 4.52
C GLY A 106 23.07 12.05 3.39
N SER A 107 23.68 11.77 2.24
CA SER A 107 23.35 12.42 0.96
C SER A 107 22.64 11.44 0.03
N LEU A 108 21.68 11.95 -0.75
CA LEU A 108 21.00 11.19 -1.77
C LEU A 108 21.72 11.33 -3.10
N ARG A 109 21.78 10.23 -3.86
CA ARG A 109 22.10 10.28 -5.29
C ARG A 109 20.91 10.90 -6.04
N ASP A 110 21.17 11.50 -7.20
CA ASP A 110 20.13 12.21 -7.98
C ASP A 110 18.88 11.37 -8.22
N TYR A 111 19.06 10.10 -8.60
CA TYR A 111 17.93 9.19 -8.82
C TYR A 111 17.14 8.86 -7.53
N GLN A 112 17.80 8.86 -6.37
CA GLN A 112 17.15 8.65 -5.08
C GLN A 112 16.35 9.89 -4.68
N ALA A 113 16.92 11.08 -4.88
CA ALA A 113 16.22 12.34 -4.64
C ALA A 113 14.98 12.49 -5.54
N ALA A 114 15.11 12.16 -6.84
CA ALA A 114 13.99 12.14 -7.77
C ALA A 114 12.89 11.15 -7.33
N ALA A 115 13.26 9.97 -6.85
CA ALA A 115 12.30 8.99 -6.33
C ALA A 115 11.57 9.49 -5.08
N VAL A 116 12.28 10.15 -4.15
CA VAL A 116 11.69 10.76 -2.94
C VAL A 116 10.65 11.80 -3.34
N GLU A 117 10.99 12.75 -4.20
CA GLU A 117 10.06 13.81 -4.60
C GLU A 117 8.86 13.27 -5.39
N ALA A 118 9.06 12.26 -6.25
CA ALA A 118 7.96 11.61 -6.95
C ALA A 118 6.96 10.96 -5.99
N VAL A 119 7.44 10.30 -4.92
CA VAL A 119 6.58 9.71 -3.88
C VAL A 119 5.88 10.80 -3.06
N VAL A 120 6.58 11.87 -2.70
CA VAL A 120 5.99 13.00 -1.95
C VAL A 120 4.82 13.61 -2.74
N LEU A 121 5.01 13.83 -4.05
CA LEU A 121 3.98 14.38 -4.94
C LEU A 121 2.78 13.43 -5.09
N ASN A 122 3.01 12.13 -5.22
CA ASN A 122 1.95 11.15 -5.49
C ASN A 122 1.34 10.49 -4.25
N ARG A 123 1.84 10.79 -3.05
CA ARG A 123 1.43 10.17 -1.77
C ARG A 123 1.55 8.64 -1.75
N GLY A 124 2.49 8.11 -2.52
CA GLY A 124 2.78 6.68 -2.63
C GLY A 124 3.17 6.23 -4.03
N GLY A 125 3.23 4.92 -4.21
CA GLY A 125 3.55 4.27 -5.48
C GLY A 125 4.63 3.21 -5.36
N VAL A 126 5.16 2.76 -6.49
CA VAL A 126 6.20 1.73 -6.57
C VAL A 126 7.49 2.36 -7.08
N VAL A 127 8.54 2.31 -6.28
CA VAL A 127 9.88 2.73 -6.69
C VAL A 127 10.63 1.50 -7.18
N GLN A 128 10.87 1.47 -8.49
CA GLN A 128 11.70 0.46 -9.11
C GLN A 128 13.17 0.89 -9.09
N ALA A 129 14.04 0.08 -8.49
CA ALA A 129 15.48 0.31 -8.51
C ALA A 129 16.25 -1.02 -8.39
N PRO A 130 17.39 -1.22 -9.08
CA PRO A 130 18.14 -2.47 -9.01
C PRO A 130 18.65 -2.78 -7.60
N THR A 131 19.03 -4.03 -7.32
CA THR A 131 19.68 -4.38 -6.06
C THR A 131 20.97 -3.56 -5.87
N GLY A 132 21.27 -3.18 -4.62
CA GLY A 132 22.42 -2.32 -4.32
C GLY A 132 22.25 -0.83 -4.68
N SER A 133 21.11 -0.42 -5.24
CA SER A 133 20.80 0.99 -5.54
C SER A 133 20.50 1.86 -4.31
N GLY A 134 20.38 1.25 -3.13
CA GLY A 134 20.05 1.94 -1.88
C GLY A 134 18.56 2.21 -1.69
N LYS A 135 17.67 1.28 -2.07
CA LYS A 135 16.22 1.39 -1.83
C LYS A 135 15.89 1.72 -0.37
N THR A 136 16.55 1.06 0.57
CA THR A 136 16.38 1.29 2.00
C THR A 136 16.72 2.74 2.39
N VAL A 137 17.71 3.36 1.73
CA VAL A 137 18.07 4.78 1.92
C VAL A 137 16.93 5.70 1.47
N VAL A 138 16.24 5.37 0.37
CA VAL A 138 15.04 6.11 -0.07
C VAL A 138 13.94 6.04 1.00
N ALA A 139 13.73 4.89 1.64
CA ALA A 139 12.76 4.76 2.74
C ALA A 139 13.07 5.71 3.91
N MET A 140 14.34 5.78 4.31
CA MET A 140 14.81 6.66 5.40
C MET A 140 14.67 8.13 5.04
N ALA A 141 15.08 8.48 3.82
CA ALA A 141 14.94 9.84 3.33
C ALA A 141 13.48 10.27 3.23
N LEU A 142 12.57 9.37 2.83
CA LEU A 142 11.13 9.64 2.86
C LEU A 142 10.62 9.92 4.28
N ALA A 143 10.97 9.09 5.26
CA ALA A 143 10.56 9.30 6.65
C ALA A 143 11.02 10.67 7.18
N ALA A 144 12.27 11.06 6.90
CA ALA A 144 12.82 12.36 7.26
C ALA A 144 12.19 13.53 6.49
N ARG A 145 12.02 13.39 5.18
CA ARG A 145 11.45 14.40 4.29
C ARG A 145 9.99 14.70 4.62
N LEU A 146 9.23 13.66 4.96
CA LEU A 146 7.82 13.73 5.34
C LEU A 146 7.61 14.08 6.80
N LYS A 147 8.65 13.96 7.65
CA LYS A 147 8.58 14.24 9.10
C LYS A 147 7.42 13.50 9.75
N THR A 148 7.32 12.19 9.49
CA THR A 148 6.25 11.32 10.00
C THR A 148 6.84 10.00 10.49
N PRO A 149 6.26 9.36 11.52
CA PRO A 149 6.59 7.99 11.85
C PRO A 149 6.40 7.06 10.66
N ALA A 150 7.31 6.09 10.52
CA ALA A 150 7.36 5.16 9.40
C ALA A 150 7.38 3.70 9.85
N LEU A 151 6.65 2.84 9.13
CA LEU A 151 6.72 1.40 9.23
C LEU A 151 7.39 0.83 7.98
N ILE A 152 8.59 0.26 8.15
CA ILE A 152 9.33 -0.42 7.08
C ILE A 152 9.11 -1.93 7.22
N MET A 153 8.47 -2.52 6.22
CA MET A 153 8.12 -3.92 6.19
C MET A 153 9.15 -4.74 5.42
N VAL A 154 9.62 -5.82 6.04
CA VAL A 154 10.60 -6.75 5.46
C VAL A 154 10.15 -8.19 5.57
N HIS A 155 10.74 -9.08 4.78
CA HIS A 155 10.33 -10.48 4.67
C HIS A 155 11.25 -11.48 5.37
N THR A 156 12.48 -11.09 5.72
CA THR A 156 13.47 -12.00 6.30
C THR A 156 14.19 -11.35 7.48
N ALA A 157 14.70 -12.18 8.40
CA ALA A 157 15.50 -11.70 9.53
C ALA A 157 16.81 -11.03 9.07
N LEU A 158 17.39 -11.47 7.96
CA LEU A 158 18.57 -10.81 7.39
C LEU A 158 18.25 -9.38 6.94
N LEU A 159 17.13 -9.17 6.24
CA LEU A 159 16.69 -7.84 5.82
C LEU A 159 16.33 -6.96 7.03
N LEU A 160 15.77 -7.55 8.08
CA LEU A 160 15.50 -6.86 9.35
C LEU A 160 16.78 -6.25 9.92
N GLU A 161 17.81 -7.07 10.14
CA GLU A 161 19.08 -6.62 10.71
C GLU A 161 19.81 -5.62 9.81
N GLN A 162 19.78 -5.83 8.49
CA GLN A 162 20.32 -4.87 7.53
C GLN A 162 19.58 -3.53 7.60
N THR A 163 18.25 -3.54 7.70
CA THR A 163 17.45 -2.32 7.81
C THR A 163 17.72 -1.61 9.13
N ILE A 164 17.89 -2.34 10.24
CA ILE A 164 18.26 -1.77 11.54
C ILE A 164 19.57 -1.00 11.44
N ALA A 165 20.62 -1.62 10.88
CA ALA A 165 21.92 -0.98 10.70
C ALA A 165 21.81 0.30 9.86
N ARG A 166 21.00 0.28 8.79
CA ARG A 166 20.77 1.44 7.92
C ARG A 166 19.97 2.55 8.61
N VAL A 167 19.01 2.24 9.46
CA VAL A 167 18.27 3.26 10.24
C VAL A 167 19.24 3.98 11.18
N ARG A 168 20.10 3.23 11.88
CA ARG A 168 21.12 3.81 12.75
C ARG A 168 22.09 4.71 11.97
N GLU A 169 22.58 4.23 10.83
CA GLU A 169 23.50 4.96 9.95
C GLU A 169 22.89 6.27 9.41
N PHE A 170 21.70 6.19 8.79
CA PHE A 170 21.15 7.32 8.03
C PHE A 170 20.22 8.22 8.83
N LEU A 171 19.67 7.77 9.96
CA LEU A 171 18.75 8.56 10.77
C LEU A 171 19.30 8.86 12.18
N GLY A 172 20.36 8.17 12.61
CA GLY A 172 20.87 8.29 13.98
C GLY A 172 19.87 7.85 15.05
N LEU A 173 18.92 6.99 14.67
CA LEU A 173 17.84 6.49 15.53
C LEU A 173 18.04 5.02 15.84
N GLU A 174 17.60 4.60 17.02
CA GLU A 174 17.35 3.19 17.31
C GLU A 174 15.94 2.83 16.82
N PRO A 175 15.79 1.96 15.81
CA PRO A 175 14.47 1.57 15.32
C PRO A 175 13.78 0.63 16.30
N ALA A 176 12.46 0.79 16.42
CA ALA A 176 11.62 -0.21 17.07
C ALA A 176 11.40 -1.41 16.14
N VAL A 177 11.10 -2.59 16.69
CA VAL A 177 10.92 -3.81 15.90
C VAL A 177 9.63 -4.55 16.26
N ILE A 178 8.90 -4.97 15.23
CA ILE A 178 7.75 -5.89 15.34
C ILE A 178 8.10 -7.20 14.63
N GLY A 179 8.31 -8.25 15.42
CA GLY A 179 8.77 -9.56 14.98
C GLY A 179 10.11 -9.96 15.61
N ALA A 180 10.55 -11.19 15.34
CA ALA A 180 11.79 -11.76 15.90
C ALA A 180 11.82 -11.71 17.44
N GLY A 181 10.67 -11.96 18.07
CA GLY A 181 10.51 -11.91 19.52
C GLY A 181 10.30 -10.51 20.11
N ARG A 182 10.31 -9.45 19.29
CA ARG A 182 10.07 -8.07 19.72
C ARG A 182 8.68 -7.57 19.30
N ASP A 183 8.14 -6.68 20.12
CA ASP A 183 6.87 -5.99 19.88
C ASP A 183 6.98 -4.54 20.36
N GLU A 184 7.67 -3.72 19.56
CA GLU A 184 7.97 -2.35 19.89
C GLU A 184 7.49 -1.41 18.79
N ARG A 185 7.12 -0.19 19.19
CA ARG A 185 6.71 0.89 18.29
C ARG A 185 7.55 2.13 18.54
N GLY A 186 8.06 2.74 17.48
CA GLY A 186 8.87 3.95 17.54
C GLY A 186 8.68 4.85 16.32
N LEU A 187 9.51 5.90 16.21
CA LEU A 187 9.49 6.83 15.08
C LEU A 187 9.77 6.11 13.75
N VAL A 188 10.69 5.16 13.77
CA VAL A 188 10.88 4.20 12.69
C VAL A 188 10.71 2.82 13.28
N THR A 189 9.71 2.10 12.79
CA THR A 189 9.44 0.72 13.18
C THR A 189 9.77 -0.19 12.01
N ILE A 190 10.49 -1.27 12.25
CA ILE A 190 10.77 -2.30 11.24
C ILE A 190 9.92 -3.52 11.58
N GLY A 191 8.99 -3.87 10.69
CA GLY A 191 8.02 -4.94 10.91
C GLY A 191 8.27 -6.11 9.96
N MET A 192 8.39 -7.32 10.50
CA MET A 192 8.35 -8.51 9.64
C MET A 192 6.91 -8.78 9.21
N VAL A 193 6.68 -8.91 7.89
CA VAL A 193 5.33 -9.09 7.34
C VAL A 193 4.60 -10.28 7.97
N GLN A 194 5.29 -11.39 8.19
CA GLN A 194 4.72 -12.59 8.83
C GLN A 194 4.30 -12.37 10.28
N SER A 195 4.95 -11.46 10.99
CA SER A 195 4.59 -11.09 12.35
C SER A 195 3.39 -10.14 12.35
N LEU A 196 3.39 -9.13 11.47
CA LEU A 196 2.28 -8.20 11.30
C LEU A 196 0.98 -8.91 10.91
N MET A 197 1.04 -9.91 10.03
CA MET A 197 -0.14 -10.70 9.64
C MET A 197 -0.80 -11.48 10.77
N ARG A 198 -0.05 -11.81 11.84
CA ARG A 198 -0.54 -12.58 12.98
C ARG A 198 -0.98 -11.68 14.14
N ARG A 199 -0.87 -10.37 13.97
CA ARG A 199 -1.14 -9.37 14.99
C ARG A 199 -2.48 -8.70 14.71
N ASP A 200 -3.15 -8.29 15.78
CA ASP A 200 -4.14 -7.23 15.70
C ASP A 200 -3.44 -5.90 15.39
N LEU A 201 -3.77 -5.32 14.24
CA LEU A 201 -3.16 -4.09 13.73
C LEU A 201 -4.00 -2.84 14.04
N ASP A 202 -5.18 -2.97 14.66
CA ASP A 202 -6.09 -1.85 14.90
C ASP A 202 -5.44 -0.77 15.77
N ALA A 203 -4.70 -1.18 16.80
CA ALA A 203 -3.93 -0.28 17.67
C ALA A 203 -2.79 0.46 16.95
N LEU A 204 -2.38 0.00 15.78
CA LEU A 204 -1.31 0.60 14.97
C LEU A 204 -1.84 1.31 13.71
N SER A 205 -3.15 1.22 13.44
CA SER A 205 -3.78 1.69 12.20
C SER A 205 -3.44 3.14 11.84
N ASP A 206 -3.40 4.03 12.84
CA ASP A 206 -3.11 5.46 12.71
C ASP A 206 -1.69 5.85 13.17
N ALA A 207 -0.87 4.88 13.56
CA ALA A 207 0.43 5.16 14.19
C ALA A 207 1.49 5.69 13.21
N PHE A 208 1.34 5.39 11.92
CA PHE A 208 2.34 5.69 10.89
C PHE A 208 1.72 6.54 9.79
N GLY A 209 2.43 7.57 9.35
CA GLY A 209 2.08 8.32 8.15
C GLY A 209 2.77 7.80 6.89
N LEU A 210 3.80 6.95 7.03
CA LEU A 210 4.52 6.31 5.94
C LEU A 210 4.59 4.79 6.15
N LEU A 211 4.12 4.03 5.16
CA LEU A 211 4.40 2.60 5.04
C LEU A 211 5.35 2.36 3.89
N VAL A 212 6.36 1.54 4.12
CA VAL A 212 7.30 1.09 3.10
C VAL A 212 7.29 -0.43 3.09
N LEU A 213 7.06 -1.05 1.94
CA LEU A 213 7.30 -2.47 1.74
C LEU A 213 8.59 -2.66 0.95
N ASP A 214 9.60 -3.26 1.58
CA ASP A 214 10.83 -3.63 0.90
C ASP A 214 10.69 -4.99 0.21
N GLU A 215 11.33 -5.11 -0.95
CA GLU A 215 11.17 -6.20 -1.90
C GLU A 215 9.71 -6.60 -2.15
N ALA A 216 8.88 -5.61 -2.50
CA ALA A 216 7.44 -5.76 -2.68
C ALA A 216 7.01 -6.87 -3.67
N HIS A 217 7.92 -7.28 -4.56
CA HIS A 217 7.70 -8.39 -5.50
C HIS A 217 7.65 -9.78 -4.84
N HIS A 218 8.08 -9.92 -3.59
CA HIS A 218 8.03 -11.18 -2.84
C HIS A 218 6.74 -11.35 -2.02
N CYS A 219 5.96 -10.29 -1.79
CA CYS A 219 4.80 -10.36 -0.93
C CYS A 219 3.59 -10.95 -1.68
N PRO A 220 2.96 -12.05 -1.22
CA PRO A 220 1.70 -12.54 -1.79
C PRO A 220 0.64 -11.44 -1.78
N ALA A 221 -0.18 -11.35 -2.83
CA ALA A 221 -1.15 -10.26 -3.00
C ALA A 221 -2.13 -10.17 -1.81
N GLU A 222 -2.52 -11.31 -1.25
CA GLU A 222 -3.44 -11.41 -0.12
C GLU A 222 -2.80 -10.96 1.21
N SER A 223 -1.58 -11.43 1.50
CA SER A 223 -0.79 -11.01 2.67
C SER A 223 -0.46 -9.52 2.66
N PHE A 224 -0.13 -9.00 1.47
CA PHE A 224 0.11 -7.57 1.29
C PHE A 224 -1.16 -6.77 1.55
N LYS A 225 -2.28 -7.20 0.94
CA LYS A 225 -3.56 -6.55 1.07
C LYS A 225 -4.02 -6.51 2.52
N SER A 226 -3.93 -7.61 3.27
CA SER A 226 -4.41 -7.66 4.66
C SER A 226 -3.63 -6.72 5.58
N VAL A 227 -2.30 -6.70 5.48
CA VAL A 227 -1.47 -5.82 6.34
C VAL A 227 -1.62 -4.37 5.93
N ILE A 228 -1.45 -4.04 4.64
CA ILE A 228 -1.47 -2.64 4.17
C ILE A 228 -2.83 -1.97 4.38
N GLN A 229 -3.92 -2.72 4.17
CA GLN A 229 -5.27 -2.17 4.34
C GLN A 229 -5.66 -1.96 5.82
N ALA A 230 -4.91 -2.50 6.77
CA ALA A 230 -5.13 -2.22 8.19
C ALA A 230 -4.64 -0.81 8.59
N PHE A 231 -3.74 -0.21 7.80
CA PHE A 231 -3.14 1.08 8.12
C PHE A 231 -3.78 2.23 7.33
N ARG A 232 -3.99 3.36 8.00
CA ARG A 232 -4.55 4.58 7.41
C ARG A 232 -3.47 5.54 6.91
N ALA A 233 -2.21 5.13 6.96
CA ALA A 233 -1.05 5.93 6.56
C ALA A 233 -1.26 6.67 5.24
N ARG A 234 -0.96 7.96 5.23
CA ARG A 234 -1.08 8.84 4.05
C ARG A 234 -0.14 8.42 2.92
N TYR A 235 1.06 7.94 3.23
CA TYR A 235 2.04 7.51 2.24
C TYR A 235 2.22 5.98 2.28
N ARG A 236 2.13 5.33 1.12
CA ARG A 236 2.40 3.89 0.96
C ARG A 236 3.32 3.66 -0.22
N VAL A 237 4.44 2.99 0.02
CA VAL A 237 5.50 2.84 -0.97
C VAL A 237 5.92 1.38 -1.07
N GLY A 238 5.91 0.83 -2.29
CA GLY A 238 6.56 -0.44 -2.59
C GLY A 238 7.94 -0.21 -3.17
N LEU A 239 8.97 -0.83 -2.61
CA LEU A 239 10.34 -0.81 -3.14
C LEU A 239 10.63 -2.16 -3.78
N THR A 240 11.05 -2.18 -5.04
CA THR A 240 11.31 -3.45 -5.74
C THR A 240 12.36 -3.30 -6.84
N ALA A 241 13.11 -4.38 -7.11
CA ALA A 241 14.00 -4.44 -8.27
C ALA A 241 13.24 -4.86 -9.53
N THR A 242 12.19 -5.66 -9.34
CA THR A 242 11.39 -6.27 -10.39
C THR A 242 9.92 -5.97 -10.11
N PRO A 243 9.27 -5.05 -10.85
CA PRO A 243 7.85 -4.77 -10.66
C PRO A 243 6.98 -5.95 -11.13
N THR A 244 7.48 -6.78 -12.04
CA THR A 244 6.82 -8.00 -12.53
C THR A 244 6.92 -9.13 -11.51
N ARG A 245 5.78 -9.53 -10.95
CA ARG A 245 5.67 -10.68 -10.02
C ARG A 245 5.61 -12.01 -10.75
N LYS A 246 6.15 -13.07 -10.13
CA LYS A 246 6.10 -14.46 -10.67
C LYS A 246 4.68 -15.01 -10.84
N ASP A 247 3.75 -14.58 -9.98
CA ASP A 247 2.34 -14.97 -10.03
C ASP A 247 1.51 -14.17 -11.05
N ARG A 248 2.13 -13.23 -11.78
CA ARG A 248 1.48 -12.29 -12.72
C ARG A 248 0.42 -11.38 -12.07
N LEU A 249 0.34 -11.30 -10.75
CA LEU A 249 -0.59 -10.42 -10.01
C LEU A 249 -0.02 -9.02 -9.73
N HIS A 250 0.94 -8.57 -10.55
CA HIS A 250 1.53 -7.24 -10.42
C HIS A 250 0.55 -6.07 -10.65
N PRO A 251 -0.55 -6.19 -11.44
CA PRO A 251 -1.53 -5.11 -11.54
C PRO A 251 -2.12 -4.72 -10.18
N VAL A 252 -2.43 -5.72 -9.33
CA VAL A 252 -2.99 -5.50 -7.99
C VAL A 252 -2.05 -4.64 -7.14
N LEU A 253 -0.74 -4.82 -7.27
CA LEU A 253 0.26 -4.09 -6.49
C LEU A 253 0.26 -2.58 -6.77
N PHE A 254 -0.15 -2.15 -7.96
CA PHE A 254 -0.27 -0.73 -8.29
C PHE A 254 -1.55 -0.08 -7.74
N ASP A 255 -2.57 -0.88 -7.40
CA ASP A 255 -3.86 -0.36 -6.94
C ASP A 255 -4.00 -0.28 -5.40
N VAL A 256 -3.18 -1.00 -4.61
CA VAL A 256 -3.33 -1.11 -3.12
C VAL A 256 -2.77 0.08 -2.34
#